data_AF-A0A661XLU5-F1
#
_entry.id   AF-A0A661XLU5-F1
#
_cell.length_a   1.000
_cell.length_b   1.000
_cell.length_c   1.000
_cell.angle_alpha   90.00
_cell.angle_beta   90.00
_cell.angle_gamma   90.00
#
_symmetry.space_group_name_H-M   'P 1'
#
loop_
_entity.id
_entity.type
_entity.pdbx_description
1 polymer ?
#
loop_
_entity_poly.entity_id
_entity_poly.type
_entity_poly.pdbx_seq_one_letter_code
_entity_poly.pdbx_strand_id
1 'polypeptide(L)'
;MKKIIVAFGIDKNGNLIDAHFGDSEYFEIFSVSENSLVFAEQRKNLKIVEKMHGDPNKAKAISALLSGVDVLVAFRMGPNILRMKKKFVPVIVGTRDIDIVKKLVLKNFPYILEEIEKEGEKNYITIKNKEE
;
A
#
# COMPACT_ATOMS: atom_id res chain seq x y z
N MET A 1 12.97 -13.49 12.61
CA MET A 1 11.57 -13.24 12.19
C MET A 1 11.59 -12.48 10.87
N LYS A 2 10.78 -12.90 9.90
CA LYS A 2 10.65 -12.18 8.63
C LYS A 2 9.90 -10.86 8.86
N LYS A 3 10.29 -9.83 8.12
CA LYS A 3 9.70 -8.50 8.18
C LYS A 3 9.44 -8.02 6.77
N ILE A 4 8.37 -7.26 6.60
CA ILE A 4 8.01 -6.62 5.33
C ILE A 4 7.82 -5.13 5.57
N ILE A 5 8.09 -4.33 4.54
CA ILE A 5 7.93 -2.89 4.58
C ILE A 5 6.63 -2.51 3.88
N VAL A 6 5.74 -1.85 4.60
CA VAL A 6 4.38 -1.54 4.15
C VAL A 6 4.19 -0.04 4.08
N ALA A 7 3.67 0.46 2.96
CA ALA A 7 3.26 1.85 2.79
C ALA A 7 1.74 1.99 2.88
N PHE A 8 1.26 2.90 3.72
CA PHE A 8 -0.14 3.32 3.80
C PHE A 8 -0.31 4.67 3.13
N GLY A 9 -1.16 4.74 2.11
CA GLY A 9 -1.47 5.99 1.41
C GLY A 9 -2.53 6.79 2.16
N ILE A 10 -2.11 7.81 2.90
CA ILE A 10 -2.99 8.57 3.82
C ILE A 10 -3.37 9.96 3.30
N ASP A 11 -4.52 10.45 3.75
CA ASP A 11 -4.97 11.84 3.58
C ASP A 11 -4.44 12.75 4.71
N LYS A 12 -4.86 14.02 4.70
CA LYS A 12 -4.44 15.03 5.69
C LYS A 12 -4.96 14.74 7.10
N ASN A 13 -5.96 13.88 7.23
CA ASN A 13 -6.58 13.51 8.50
C ASN A 13 -5.98 12.22 9.07
N GLY A 14 -4.98 11.62 8.41
CA GLY A 14 -4.30 10.41 8.87
C GLY A 14 -5.01 9.10 8.54
N ASN A 15 -6.13 9.15 7.82
CA ASN A 15 -6.82 7.96 7.31
C ASN A 15 -6.36 7.61 5.91
N LEU A 16 -6.68 6.41 5.42
CA LEU A 16 -6.44 6.11 4.00
C LEU A 16 -7.22 7.09 3.12
N ILE A 17 -6.57 7.54 2.04
CA ILE A 17 -7.17 8.51 1.15
C ILE A 17 -8.45 7.98 0.49
N ASP A 18 -9.47 8.85 0.37
CA ASP A 18 -10.71 8.58 -0.38
C ASP A 18 -10.55 8.78 -1.89
N ALA A 19 -9.42 8.35 -2.43
CA ALA A 19 -9.04 8.43 -3.83
C ALA A 19 -8.10 7.27 -4.15
N HIS A 20 -7.44 7.28 -5.30
CA HIS A 20 -6.46 6.24 -5.58
C HIS A 20 -5.22 6.42 -4.69
N PHE A 21 -4.57 5.31 -4.33
CA PHE A 21 -3.32 5.32 -3.56
C PHE A 21 -2.29 6.36 -4.04
N GLY A 22 -2.13 6.51 -5.36
CA GLY A 22 -1.18 7.45 -5.95
C GLY A 22 -1.51 8.94 -5.70
N ASP A 23 -2.72 9.24 -5.23
CA ASP A 23 -3.22 10.58 -4.92
C ASP A 23 -3.02 10.96 -3.44
N SER A 24 -2.51 10.03 -2.62
CA SER A 24 -2.30 10.22 -1.17
C SER A 24 -1.53 11.51 -0.87
N GLU A 25 -1.80 12.11 0.28
CA GLU A 25 -1.04 13.27 0.75
C GLU A 25 0.34 12.85 1.24
N TYR A 26 0.36 11.75 2.00
CA TYR A 26 1.56 11.15 2.57
C TYR A 26 1.53 9.63 2.42
N PHE A 27 2.71 9.03 2.47
CA PHE A 27 2.89 7.59 2.61
C PHE A 27 3.53 7.32 3.96
N GLU A 28 2.79 6.70 4.88
CA GLU A 28 3.37 6.23 6.14
C GLU A 28 3.97 4.85 5.92
N ILE A 29 5.24 4.70 6.30
CA ILE A 29 6.00 3.48 6.09
C ILE A 29 6.15 2.77 7.43
N PHE A 30 5.79 1.50 7.46
CA PHE A 30 5.88 0.65 8.63
C PHE A 30 6.69 -0.61 8.34
N SER A 31 7.45 -1.05 9.33
CA SER A 31 7.98 -2.41 9.37
C SER A 31 6.97 -3.32 10.05
N VAL A 32 6.53 -4.36 9.34
CA VAL A 32 5.52 -5.30 9.83
C VAL A 32 6.14 -6.69 9.97
N SER A 33 5.87 -7.31 11.10
CA SER A 33 6.11 -8.73 11.37
C SER A 33 4.81 -9.36 11.87
N GLU A 34 4.82 -10.68 12.08
CA GLU A 34 3.67 -11.44 12.60
C GLU A 34 2.93 -10.78 13.77
N ASN A 35 3.66 -10.23 14.76
CA ASN A 35 3.06 -9.66 15.98
C ASN A 35 3.33 -8.16 16.16
N SER A 36 3.89 -7.47 15.18
CA SER A 36 4.30 -6.06 15.38
C SER A 36 4.18 -5.23 14.12
N LEU A 37 3.78 -3.98 14.30
CA LEU A 37 3.70 -2.96 13.27
C LEU A 37 4.38 -1.71 13.83
N VAL A 38 5.58 -1.41 13.34
CA VAL A 38 6.44 -0.36 13.87
C VAL A 38 6.58 0.74 12.83
N PHE A 39 6.22 1.97 13.20
CA PHE A 39 6.39 3.13 12.33
C PHE A 39 7.88 3.33 12.04
N ALA A 40 8.22 3.43 10.75
CA ALA A 40 9.60 3.66 10.31
C ALA A 40 9.79 5.12 9.93
N GLU A 41 8.98 5.64 9.01
CA GLU A 41 9.08 7.00 8.51
C GLU A 41 7.81 7.41 7.75
N GLN A 42 7.73 8.68 7.36
CA GLN A 42 6.68 9.21 6.50
C GLN A 42 7.31 9.90 5.28
N ARG A 43 6.77 9.64 4.09
CA ARG A 43 7.20 10.26 2.83
C ARG A 43 6.08 11.12 2.26
N LYS A 44 6.37 12.39 1.95
CA LYS A 44 5.40 13.30 1.34
C LYS A 44 5.21 12.95 -0.14
N ASN A 45 3.96 12.91 -0.62
CA ASN A 45 3.70 12.71 -2.05
C ASN A 45 4.02 13.99 -2.83
N LEU A 46 4.75 13.86 -3.93
CA LEU A 46 5.09 14.96 -4.83
C LEU A 46 3.92 15.39 -5.72
N LYS A 47 2.80 14.64 -5.72
CA LYS A 47 1.55 14.92 -6.45
C LYS A 47 1.80 15.37 -7.90
N ILE A 48 2.47 14.51 -8.66
CA ILE A 48 2.74 14.77 -10.07
C ILE A 48 1.42 14.93 -10.81
N VAL A 49 1.29 16.06 -11.50
CA VAL A 49 0.14 16.36 -12.37
C VAL A 49 0.16 15.36 -13.53
N GLU A 50 -0.90 14.57 -13.62
CA GLU A 50 -1.11 13.63 -14.71
C GLU A 50 -1.34 14.40 -16.03
N LYS A 51 -0.64 14.03 -17.10
CA LYS A 51 -0.96 14.53 -18.45
C LYS A 51 -2.12 13.75 -19.09
N MET A 52 -2.33 12.52 -18.64
CA MET A 52 -3.42 11.62 -19.02
C MET A 52 -3.82 10.75 -17.84
N HIS A 53 -5.09 10.32 -17.78
CA HIS A 53 -5.53 9.43 -16.72
C HIS A 53 -4.71 8.12 -16.71
N GLY A 54 -4.10 7.79 -15.58
CA GLY A 54 -3.21 6.63 -15.49
C GLY A 54 -1.83 6.83 -16.13
N ASP A 55 -1.33 8.07 -16.19
CA ASP A 55 0.00 8.39 -16.72
C ASP A 55 1.09 7.47 -16.11
N PRO A 56 1.83 6.70 -16.94
CA PRO A 56 2.91 5.84 -16.47
C PRO A 56 4.01 6.57 -15.70
N ASN A 57 4.21 7.87 -15.95
CA ASN A 57 5.20 8.68 -15.22
C ASN A 57 4.84 8.81 -13.74
N LYS A 58 3.54 8.90 -13.42
CA LYS A 58 3.09 8.92 -12.03
C LYS A 58 3.41 7.59 -11.34
N ALA A 59 3.10 6.46 -11.97
CA ALA A 59 3.47 5.14 -11.43
C ALA A 59 4.98 5.01 -11.22
N LYS A 60 5.79 5.49 -12.17
CA LYS A 60 7.26 5.47 -12.07
C LYS A 60 7.76 6.33 -10.90
N ALA A 61 7.23 7.52 -10.73
CA ALA A 61 7.62 8.42 -9.66
C ALA A 61 7.19 7.92 -8.28
N ILE A 62 5.96 7.41 -8.14
CA ILE A 62 5.51 6.77 -6.90
C ILE A 62 6.37 5.55 -6.60
N SER A 63 6.69 4.72 -7.61
CA SER A 63 7.60 3.58 -7.41
C SER A 63 9.00 3.99 -6.96
N ALA A 64 9.52 5.12 -7.46
CA ALA A 64 10.81 5.65 -7.04
C ALA A 64 10.75 6.20 -5.61
N LEU A 65 9.70 6.97 -5.29
CA LEU A 65 9.44 7.50 -3.95
C LEU A 65 9.27 6.38 -2.92
N LEU A 66 8.69 5.24 -3.32
CA LEU A 66 8.44 4.06 -2.49
C LEU A 66 9.49 2.96 -2.68
N SER A 67 10.69 3.31 -3.14
CA SER A 67 11.79 2.34 -3.16
C SER A 67 12.03 1.75 -1.77
N GLY A 68 12.28 0.43 -1.71
CA GLY A 68 12.45 -0.32 -0.46
C GLY A 68 11.15 -0.70 0.26
N VAL A 69 9.99 -0.39 -0.31
CA VAL A 69 8.67 -0.85 0.16
C VAL A 69 8.29 -2.15 -0.55
N ASP A 70 7.69 -3.09 0.17
CA ASP A 70 7.21 -4.36 -0.38
C ASP A 70 5.70 -4.30 -0.71
N VAL A 71 4.92 -3.61 0.12
CA VAL A 71 3.44 -3.64 0.11
C VAL A 71 2.85 -2.23 0.03
N LEU A 72 1.82 -2.07 -0.81
CA LEU A 72 1.03 -0.82 -0.89
C LEU A 72 -0.37 -1.09 -0.34
N VAL A 73 -0.72 -0.46 0.77
CA VAL A 73 -2.07 -0.60 1.37
C VAL A 73 -2.92 0.59 0.99
N ALA A 74 -4.07 0.31 0.38
CA ALA A 74 -4.94 1.31 -0.20
C ALA A 74 -6.42 0.98 0.01
N PHE A 75 -7.26 2.01 0.19
CA PHE A 75 -8.71 1.84 0.10
C PHE A 75 -9.14 1.67 -1.37
N ARG A 76 -8.51 2.41 -2.29
CA ARG A 76 -8.74 2.30 -3.74
C ARG A 76 -7.42 2.34 -4.50
N MET A 77 -7.35 1.53 -5.56
CA MET A 77 -6.22 1.51 -6.49
C MET A 77 -6.66 2.02 -7.86
N GLY A 78 -5.81 2.83 -8.47
CA GLY A 78 -6.06 3.37 -9.80
C GLY A 78 -5.64 2.41 -10.94
N PRO A 79 -5.76 2.86 -12.20
CA PRO A 79 -5.48 2.05 -13.39
C PRO A 79 -4.04 1.53 -13.47
N ASN A 80 -3.11 2.17 -12.74
CA ASN A 80 -1.70 1.77 -12.70
C ASN A 80 -1.41 0.54 -11.83
N ILE A 81 -2.41 -0.09 -11.21
CA ILE A 81 -2.21 -1.28 -10.34
C ILE A 81 -1.40 -2.39 -11.03
N LEU A 82 -1.67 -2.68 -12.31
CA LEU A 82 -0.94 -3.71 -13.08
C LEU A 82 0.56 -3.38 -13.24
N ARG A 83 0.92 -2.08 -13.27
CA ARG A 83 2.32 -1.65 -13.28
C ARG A 83 2.96 -1.77 -11.90
N MET A 84 2.21 -1.43 -10.85
CA MET A 84 2.69 -1.48 -9.47
C MET A 84 2.95 -2.92 -9.00
N LYS A 85 2.13 -3.88 -9.43
CA LYS A 85 2.27 -5.31 -9.10
C LYS A 85 3.61 -5.93 -9.50
N LYS A 86 4.33 -5.32 -10.44
CA LYS A 86 5.68 -5.77 -10.86
C LYS A 86 6.76 -5.52 -9.81
N LYS A 87 6.49 -4.67 -8.83
CA LYS A 87 7.45 -4.25 -7.80
C LYS A 87 6.92 -4.43 -6.38
N PHE A 88 5.61 -4.26 -6.21
CA PHE A 88 4.95 -4.27 -4.92
C PHE A 88 3.83 -5.30 -4.90
N VAL A 89 3.38 -5.69 -3.70
CA VAL A 89 2.08 -6.35 -3.50
C VAL A 89 1.05 -5.29 -3.12
N PRO A 90 0.06 -4.96 -3.98
CA PRO A 90 -1.03 -4.09 -3.59
C PRO A 90 -2.03 -4.83 -2.69
N VAL A 91 -2.40 -4.22 -1.58
CA VAL A 91 -3.41 -4.69 -0.65
C VAL A 91 -4.54 -3.68 -0.61
N ILE A 92 -5.72 -4.09 -1.08
CA ILE A 92 -6.93 -3.28 -1.12
C ILE A 92 -7.80 -3.63 0.10
N VAL A 93 -8.08 -2.65 0.94
CA VAL A 93 -8.87 -2.82 2.17
C VAL A 93 -10.24 -2.17 2.03
N GLY A 94 -11.26 -2.76 2.67
CA GLY A 94 -12.65 -2.28 2.60
C GLY A 94 -12.99 -1.10 3.52
N THR A 95 -12.03 -0.51 4.23
CA THR A 95 -12.21 0.61 5.15
C THR A 95 -11.05 1.59 5.06
N ARG A 96 -11.31 2.85 5.41
CA ARG A 96 -10.30 3.93 5.42
C ARG A 96 -9.69 4.17 6.79
N ASP A 97 -10.35 3.70 7.84
CA ASP A 97 -9.91 3.87 9.23
C ASP A 97 -8.54 3.23 9.42
N ILE A 98 -7.52 4.06 9.69
CA ILE A 98 -6.13 3.60 9.71
C ILE A 98 -5.87 2.57 10.83
N ASP A 99 -6.58 2.66 11.94
CA ASP A 99 -6.40 1.74 13.08
C ASP A 99 -7.00 0.37 12.77
N ILE A 100 -8.18 0.34 12.13
CA ILE A 100 -8.77 -0.91 11.63
C ILE A 100 -7.87 -1.50 10.53
N VAL A 101 -7.39 -0.68 9.61
CA VAL A 101 -6.51 -1.12 8.51
C VAL A 101 -5.22 -1.74 9.03
N LYS A 102 -4.54 -1.13 10.02
CA LYS A 102 -3.33 -1.68 10.63
C LYS A 102 -3.60 -3.06 11.26
N LYS A 103 -4.73 -3.23 11.93
CA LYS A 103 -5.16 -4.54 12.47
C LYS A 103 -5.41 -5.57 11.37
N LEU A 104 -6.05 -5.17 10.27
CA LEU A 104 -6.29 -6.04 9.12
C LEU A 104 -4.98 -6.50 8.47
N VAL A 105 -4.00 -5.61 8.31
CA VAL A 105 -2.68 -5.96 7.77
C VAL A 105 -1.96 -6.96 8.67
N LEU A 106 -1.95 -6.73 9.98
CA LEU A 106 -1.36 -7.68 10.95
C LEU A 106 -2.04 -9.05 10.91
N LYS A 107 -3.38 -9.09 10.95
CA LYS A 107 -4.17 -10.33 10.90
C LYS A 107 -3.91 -11.14 9.63
N ASN A 108 -3.61 -10.47 8.51
CA ASN A 108 -3.36 -11.10 7.22
C ASN A 108 -1.86 -11.16 6.86
N PHE A 109 -0.96 -10.89 7.81
CA PHE A 109 0.49 -10.88 7.57
C PHE A 109 1.00 -12.17 6.89
N PRO A 110 0.61 -13.39 7.32
CA PRO A 110 1.06 -14.62 6.66
C PRO A 110 0.69 -14.68 5.18
N TYR A 111 -0.53 -14.25 4.84
CA TYR A 111 -1.02 -14.24 3.45
C TYR A 111 -0.32 -13.20 2.59
N ILE A 112 -0.05 -12.01 3.15
CA ILE A 112 0.72 -10.97 2.45
C ILE A 112 2.16 -11.44 2.22
N LEU A 113 2.78 -12.08 3.22
CA LEU A 113 4.13 -12.61 3.13
C LEU A 113 4.25 -13.70 2.06
N GLU A 114 3.28 -14.61 1.97
CA GLU A 114 3.22 -15.63 0.93
C GLU A 114 3.22 -15.01 -0.49
N GLU A 115 2.41 -13.96 -0.71
CA GLU A 115 2.36 -13.28 -2.00
C GLU A 115 3.65 -12.50 -2.32
N ILE A 116 4.36 -11.99 -1.31
CA ILE A 116 5.67 -11.35 -1.49
C ILE A 116 6.73 -12.37 -1.94
N GLU A 117 6.70 -13.57 -1.36
CA GLU A 117 7.69 -14.64 -1.55
C GLU A 117 7.43 -15.50 -2.79
N LYS A 118 6.26 -15.36 -3.39
CA LYS A 118 5.88 -16.09 -4.59
C LYS A 118 6.85 -15.83 -5.75
N GLU A 119 7.24 -16.91 -6.42
CA GLU A 119 7.96 -16.84 -7.68
C GLU A 119 6.99 -16.51 -8.83
N GLY A 120 7.32 -15.49 -9.63
CA GLY A 120 6.53 -15.07 -10.79
C GLY A 120 5.74 -13.78 -10.59
N GLU A 121 4.63 -13.64 -11.31
CA GLU A 121 3.81 -12.42 -11.25
C GLU A 121 2.98 -12.37 -9.97
N LYS A 122 3.23 -11.32 -9.17
CA LYS A 122 2.49 -11.03 -7.94
C LYS A 122 1.06 -10.59 -8.25
N ASN A 123 0.13 -10.94 -7.37
CA ASN A 123 -1.25 -10.49 -7.38
C ASN A 123 -1.52 -9.31 -6.43
N TYR A 124 -2.67 -8.67 -6.62
CA TYR A 124 -3.19 -7.78 -5.59
C TYR A 124 -4.08 -8.60 -4.65
N ILE A 125 -4.04 -8.25 -3.37
CA ILE A 125 -4.82 -8.87 -2.31
C ILE A 125 -6.00 -7.94 -1.99
N THR A 126 -7.18 -8.52 -1.78
CA THR A 126 -8.34 -7.77 -1.27
C THR A 126 -8.73 -8.30 0.10
N ILE A 127 -8.66 -7.43 1.12
CA ILE A 127 -9.07 -7.75 2.49
C ILE A 127 -10.42 -7.09 2.75
N LYS A 128 -11.46 -7.91 2.90
CA LYS A 128 -12.78 -7.45 3.30
C LYS A 128 -12.78 -7.19 4.81
N ASN A 129 -13.39 -6.09 5.23
CA ASN A 129 -13.77 -5.92 6.62
C ASN A 129 -15.02 -6.78 6.85
N LYS A 130 -14.82 -8.07 7.13
CA LYS A 130 -15.89 -8.89 7.69
C LYS A 130 -15.91 -8.61 9.18
N GLU A 131 -16.87 -7.79 9.59
CA GLU A 131 -17.43 -7.91 10.93
C GLU A 131 -18.15 -9.26 10.95
N GLU A 132 -17.48 -10.30 11.44
CA GLU A 132 -18.10 -11.54 11.91
C GLU A 132 -18.15 -11.48 13.44
#